data_AF-A0AAD4K6R2-F1
#
_entry.id   AF-A0AAD4K6R2-F1
#
_cell.length_a   1.000
_cell.length_b   1.000
_cell.length_c   1.000
_cell.angle_alpha   90.00
_cell.angle_beta   90.00
_cell.angle_gamma   90.00
#
_symmetry.space_group_name_H-M   'P 1'
#
loop_
_entity.id
_entity.type
_entity.pdbx_description
1 polymer ?
#
loop_
_entity_poly.entity_id
_entity_poly.type
_entity_poly.pdbx_seq_one_letter_code
_entity_poly.pdbx_strand_id
1 'polypeptide(L)'
;MATRVGMLLPGMQNMLQMQQVRNRQTKHWKPEFKRLRKQKYVKIELPNLREKAEDLSKEEMRSRMKERGVLPPRPWMERPFHISCTGGIFEAYVPPEGDGKKSIISTSGAKQKFEFLEKKSKSLMAVRKIRSYEESFSTDDFGAEAQEIYIAAHTHMAAKEKYKIREFVSERCYPEMMHNVKDKTIHWRFLQSLEPPRVVHARVTEVITKENQFAQVTVRFHTQQMLAIYDRFGRLMHGSEILTKDVLEYVVFEKHISNEYGKWRLHDKIIPDWLPAKQPAPITYRIADEPIEETPKELSAGEQTKQLESGSDQHLTTATVAATSQQVETTTKPTVAL
;
A
#
# COMPACT_ATOMS: atom_id res chain seq x y z
N MET A 1 -59.67 75.17 -5.43
CA MET A 1 -58.93 74.00 -4.88
C MET A 1 -58.72 73.05 -6.05
N ALA A 2 -57.48 72.95 -6.53
CA ALA A 2 -56.58 71.80 -6.29
C ALA A 2 -57.03 70.55 -7.08
N THR A 3 -56.53 70.32 -8.30
CA THR A 3 -55.36 69.43 -8.62
C THR A 3 -55.56 67.97 -8.21
N ARG A 4 -55.29 66.94 -9.04
CA ARG A 4 -54.20 66.83 -10.05
C ARG A 4 -54.47 65.69 -11.05
N VAL A 5 -53.78 65.71 -12.20
CA VAL A 5 -53.67 64.57 -13.14
C VAL A 5 -52.54 63.63 -12.72
N GLY A 6 -52.67 62.33 -13.00
CA GLY A 6 -51.61 61.30 -12.93
C GLY A 6 -52.19 59.94 -13.35
N MET A 7 -52.08 59.52 -14.62
CA MET A 7 -50.95 58.78 -15.22
C MET A 7 -50.55 57.48 -14.49
N LEU A 8 -50.85 56.36 -15.17
CA LEU A 8 -50.21 55.03 -15.22
C LEU A 8 -49.09 54.71 -14.20
N LEU A 9 -49.19 53.53 -13.58
CA LEU A 9 -48.12 52.50 -13.62
C LEU A 9 -48.75 51.10 -13.40
N PRO A 10 -48.13 50.01 -13.90
CA PRO A 10 -48.76 48.70 -14.04
C PRO A 10 -48.40 47.71 -12.93
N GLY A 11 -49.17 46.61 -12.87
CA GLY A 11 -48.60 45.30 -12.58
C GLY A 11 -47.95 45.08 -11.21
N MET A 12 -48.67 45.34 -10.11
CA MET A 12 -48.29 44.78 -8.81
C MET A 12 -49.09 43.51 -8.51
N GLN A 13 -48.61 42.44 -9.15
CA GLN A 13 -48.46 41.12 -8.53
C GLN A 13 -49.69 40.60 -7.76
N ASN A 14 -50.60 39.97 -8.51
CA ASN A 14 -51.11 38.66 -8.09
C ASN A 14 -49.92 37.67 -8.07
N MET A 15 -49.01 37.83 -7.10
CA MET A 15 -48.32 36.69 -6.53
C MET A 15 -49.34 35.91 -5.70
N LEU A 16 -50.26 35.28 -6.43
CA LEU A 16 -50.67 33.93 -6.08
C LEU A 16 -49.37 33.22 -5.74
N GLN A 17 -49.19 32.97 -4.44
CA GLN A 17 -48.18 32.06 -3.97
C GLN A 17 -48.67 30.68 -4.42
N MET A 18 -48.49 30.40 -5.72
CA MET A 18 -48.43 29.07 -6.30
C MET A 18 -47.17 28.41 -5.74
N GLN A 19 -47.20 28.19 -4.43
CA GLN A 19 -46.59 27.04 -3.81
C GLN A 19 -46.98 25.89 -4.72
N GLN A 20 -46.00 25.36 -5.46
CA GLN A 20 -46.25 24.27 -6.39
C GLN A 20 -46.62 23.05 -5.55
N VAL A 21 -47.90 22.94 -5.22
CA VAL A 21 -48.49 21.75 -4.62
C VAL A 21 -48.40 20.68 -5.68
N ARG A 22 -47.25 20.01 -5.70
CA ARG A 22 -46.97 18.91 -6.62
C ARG A 22 -47.95 17.80 -6.26
N ASN A 23 -49.07 17.75 -6.98
CA ASN A 23 -50.08 16.70 -6.95
C ASN A 23 -49.56 15.36 -7.52
N ARG A 24 -48.29 15.02 -7.24
CA ARG A 24 -47.75 13.66 -7.37
C ARG A 24 -48.29 12.82 -6.22
N GLN A 25 -49.59 12.51 -6.28
CA GLN A 25 -50.23 11.52 -5.41
C GLN A 25 -49.81 10.08 -5.80
N THR A 26 -48.50 9.81 -5.87
CA THR A 26 -47.96 8.45 -6.07
C THR A 26 -48.02 7.59 -4.79
N LYS A 27 -48.75 8.06 -3.78
CA LYS A 27 -48.93 7.41 -2.47
C LYS A 27 -50.42 7.44 -2.14
N HIS A 28 -51.03 6.27 -1.99
CA HIS A 28 -52.45 6.16 -1.68
C HIS A 28 -52.77 6.80 -0.31
N TRP A 29 -53.85 7.58 -0.25
CA TRP A 29 -54.13 8.47 0.88
C TRP A 29 -54.75 7.79 2.09
N LYS A 30 -55.49 6.67 1.90
CA LYS A 30 -56.22 5.95 2.96
C LYS A 30 -55.33 5.62 4.19
N PRO A 31 -55.89 5.65 5.41
CA PRO A 31 -55.16 5.33 6.64
C PRO A 31 -54.51 3.94 6.68
N GLU A 32 -55.15 2.94 6.08
CA GLU A 32 -54.66 1.56 5.93
C GLU A 32 -53.21 1.50 5.41
N PHE A 33 -52.90 2.33 4.42
CA PHE A 33 -51.60 2.39 3.76
C PHE A 33 -50.59 3.30 4.49
N LYS A 34 -50.92 3.85 5.67
CA LYS A 34 -49.99 4.67 6.50
C LYS A 34 -48.76 3.87 6.92
N ARG A 35 -48.92 2.58 7.27
CA ARG A 35 -47.81 1.68 7.63
C ARG A 35 -46.85 1.47 6.44
N LEU A 36 -47.41 1.15 5.27
CA LEU A 36 -46.66 0.96 4.03
C LEU A 36 -45.97 2.27 3.57
N ARG A 37 -46.64 3.43 3.73
CA ARG A 37 -46.04 4.76 3.48
C ARG A 37 -44.85 5.05 4.39
N LYS A 38 -44.84 4.58 5.64
CA LYS A 38 -43.69 4.66 6.56
C LYS A 38 -42.57 3.69 6.14
N GLN A 39 -42.92 2.45 5.79
CA GLN A 39 -41.98 1.40 5.37
C GLN A 39 -41.28 1.67 4.02
N LYS A 40 -41.70 2.67 3.23
CA LYS A 40 -40.96 3.13 2.04
C LYS A 40 -39.50 3.51 2.35
N TYR A 41 -39.23 4.01 3.56
CA TYR A 41 -37.89 4.42 3.98
C TYR A 41 -37.36 3.43 5.02
N VAL A 42 -36.78 2.34 4.54
CA VAL A 42 -36.00 1.42 5.39
C VAL A 42 -34.65 2.07 5.63
N LYS A 43 -34.33 2.40 6.89
CA LYS A 43 -32.96 2.73 7.28
C LYS A 43 -32.17 1.42 7.29
N ILE A 44 -31.27 1.27 6.33
CA ILE A 44 -30.32 0.14 6.28
C ILE A 44 -29.01 0.68 6.82
N GLU A 45 -28.49 0.05 7.87
CA GLU A 45 -27.15 0.33 8.37
C GLU A 45 -26.15 -0.23 7.37
N LEU A 46 -25.41 0.67 6.72
CA LEU A 46 -24.42 0.29 5.70
C LEU A 46 -23.13 -0.15 6.41
N PRO A 47 -22.53 -1.29 6.03
CA PRO A 47 -21.24 -1.70 6.57
C PRO A 47 -20.14 -0.67 6.31
N ASN A 48 -19.31 -0.41 7.33
CA ASN A 48 -18.12 0.41 7.19
C ASN A 48 -17.10 -0.26 6.23
N LEU A 49 -17.03 0.24 5.00
CA LEU A 49 -16.15 -0.25 3.94
C LEU A 49 -14.66 0.12 4.13
N ARG A 50 -14.34 0.94 5.14
CA ARG A 50 -12.97 1.42 5.44
C ARG A 50 -12.26 0.61 6.53
N GLU A 51 -12.97 -0.22 7.29
CA GLU A 51 -12.38 -1.08 8.31
C GLU A 51 -11.65 -2.25 7.65
N LYS A 52 -10.41 -2.53 8.06
CA LYS A 52 -9.67 -3.69 7.56
C LYS A 52 -10.08 -4.94 8.34
N ALA A 53 -10.03 -6.09 7.67
CA ALA A 53 -10.30 -7.38 8.32
C ALA A 53 -9.23 -7.79 9.34
N GLU A 54 -8.06 -7.14 9.32
CA GLU A 54 -6.93 -7.35 10.22
C GLU A 54 -7.12 -6.69 11.59
N ASP A 55 -7.85 -5.57 11.64
CA ASP A 55 -8.09 -4.79 12.86
C ASP A 55 -9.26 -5.36 13.71
N LEU A 56 -10.06 -6.27 13.13
CA LEU A 56 -11.24 -6.85 13.76
C LEU A 56 -10.91 -8.15 14.51
N SER A 57 -11.45 -8.30 15.72
CA SER A 57 -11.37 -9.54 16.47
C SER A 57 -12.09 -10.69 15.74
N LYS A 58 -11.66 -11.94 15.98
CA LYS A 58 -12.33 -13.13 15.42
C LYS A 58 -13.79 -13.26 15.88
N GLU A 59 -14.14 -12.65 17.01
CA GLU A 59 -15.49 -12.63 17.56
C GLU A 59 -16.34 -11.53 16.93
N GLU A 60 -15.76 -10.35 16.71
CA GLU A 60 -16.39 -9.25 15.96
C GLU A 60 -16.61 -9.63 14.49
N MET A 61 -15.66 -10.34 13.88
CA MET A 61 -15.85 -10.89 12.53
C MET A 61 -17.03 -11.88 12.49
N ARG A 62 -17.22 -12.68 13.54
CA ARG A 62 -18.36 -13.61 13.67
C ARG A 62 -19.67 -12.88 13.95
N SER A 63 -19.70 -11.83 14.77
CA SER A 63 -20.91 -11.01 14.98
C SER A 63 -21.31 -10.31 13.69
N ARG A 64 -20.36 -9.66 13.00
CA ARG A 64 -20.55 -9.03 11.68
C ARG A 64 -21.04 -10.03 10.63
N MET A 65 -20.52 -11.25 10.59
CA MET A 65 -21.03 -12.32 9.71
C MET A 65 -22.48 -12.70 10.05
N LYS A 66 -22.79 -12.85 11.35
CA LYS A 66 -24.14 -13.18 11.84
C LYS A 66 -25.16 -12.07 11.59
N GLU A 67 -24.80 -10.81 11.81
CA GLU A 67 -25.58 -9.61 11.49
C GLU A 67 -25.90 -9.52 9.99
N ARG A 68 -24.90 -9.82 9.14
CA ARG A 68 -25.06 -9.87 7.68
C ARG A 68 -25.80 -11.12 7.18
N GLY A 69 -26.14 -12.07 8.06
CA GLY A 69 -26.75 -13.35 7.70
C GLY A 69 -25.85 -14.28 6.87
N VAL A 70 -24.54 -14.02 6.84
CA VAL A 70 -23.56 -14.79 6.05
C VAL A 70 -22.92 -15.83 6.95
N LEU A 71 -23.08 -17.11 6.61
CA LEU A 71 -22.37 -18.20 7.28
C LEU A 71 -20.88 -18.19 6.87
N PRO A 72 -19.95 -18.51 7.78
CA PRO A 72 -18.55 -18.70 7.40
C PRO A 72 -18.46 -19.86 6.38
N PRO A 73 -17.73 -19.69 5.26
CA PRO A 73 -17.61 -20.74 4.26
C PRO A 73 -16.94 -21.96 4.87
N ARG A 74 -17.55 -23.14 4.72
CA ARG A 74 -16.90 -24.41 5.06
C ARG A 74 -15.89 -24.73 3.95
N PRO A 75 -14.59 -24.89 4.23
CA PRO A 75 -13.59 -25.17 3.20
C PRO A 75 -13.68 -26.63 2.75
N TRP A 76 -14.59 -26.92 1.83
CA TRP A 76 -14.66 -28.18 1.11
C TRP A 76 -13.71 -28.10 -0.11
N MET A 77 -12.45 -28.48 0.11
CA MET A 77 -11.39 -28.35 -0.90
C MET A 77 -11.25 -29.63 -1.73
N GLU A 78 -12.12 -29.81 -2.74
CA GLU A 78 -12.02 -30.92 -3.70
C GLU A 78 -10.76 -30.81 -4.58
N ARG A 79 -10.35 -29.58 -4.89
CA ARG A 79 -9.13 -29.28 -5.65
C ARG A 79 -8.20 -28.40 -4.80
N PRO A 80 -6.98 -28.84 -4.45
CA PRO A 80 -6.02 -27.99 -3.76
C PRO A 80 -5.58 -26.84 -4.66
N PHE A 81 -5.26 -25.70 -4.05
CA PHE A 81 -4.64 -24.58 -4.77
C PHE A 81 -3.24 -24.96 -5.23
N HIS A 82 -2.95 -24.81 -6.53
CA HIS A 82 -1.60 -24.93 -7.04
C HIS A 82 -0.83 -23.64 -6.74
N ILE A 83 0.29 -23.77 -6.03
CA ILE A 83 1.16 -22.66 -5.64
C ILE A 83 2.41 -22.73 -6.52
N SER A 84 2.62 -21.72 -7.36
CA SER A 84 3.72 -21.63 -8.32
C SER A 84 4.90 -20.78 -7.83
N CYS A 85 4.71 -19.99 -6.77
CA CYS A 85 5.76 -19.26 -6.07
C CYS A 85 5.48 -19.24 -4.57
N THR A 86 6.51 -19.00 -3.76
CA THR A 86 6.37 -18.98 -2.30
C THR A 86 5.89 -17.60 -1.80
N GLY A 87 5.66 -17.45 -0.50
CA GLY A 87 5.17 -16.20 0.08
C GLY A 87 6.23 -15.11 0.28
N GLY A 88 7.51 -15.46 0.22
CA GLY A 88 8.63 -14.55 0.47
C GLY A 88 9.96 -15.29 0.61
N ILE A 89 11.02 -14.54 0.92
CA ILE A 89 12.39 -15.07 0.97
C ILE A 89 12.60 -16.02 2.16
N PHE A 90 13.17 -17.20 1.91
CA PHE A 90 13.69 -18.09 2.95
C PHE A 90 15.07 -17.63 3.40
N GLU A 91 15.22 -17.35 4.70
CA GLU A 91 16.51 -16.99 5.32
C GLU A 91 17.25 -15.88 4.54
N ALA A 92 16.66 -14.68 4.51
CA ALA A 92 17.17 -13.56 3.73
C ALA A 92 18.67 -13.34 3.93
N TYR A 93 19.39 -13.22 2.81
CA TYR A 93 20.81 -12.90 2.83
C TYR A 93 21.01 -11.53 3.48
N VAL A 94 21.92 -11.44 4.45
CA VAL A 94 22.31 -10.17 5.09
C VAL A 94 23.65 -9.73 4.50
N PRO A 95 23.68 -8.65 3.68
CA PRO A 95 24.90 -8.11 3.12
C PRO A 95 25.84 -7.56 4.21
N PRO A 96 27.15 -7.85 4.16
CA PRO A 96 28.11 -7.34 5.13
C PRO A 96 28.22 -5.82 5.03
N GLU A 97 28.32 -5.17 6.19
CA GLU A 97 28.52 -3.72 6.28
C GLU A 97 29.82 -3.31 5.57
N GLY A 98 29.71 -2.44 4.57
CA GLY A 98 30.84 -1.99 3.77
C GLY A 98 31.05 -2.72 2.44
N ASP A 99 30.10 -3.51 1.94
CA ASP A 99 30.15 -4.06 0.56
C ASP A 99 30.13 -2.98 -0.56
N GLY A 100 30.01 -1.69 -0.20
CA GLY A 100 30.27 -0.53 -1.06
C GLY A 100 31.44 0.38 -0.63
N LYS A 101 32.10 0.11 0.51
CA LYS A 101 33.25 0.87 1.04
C LYS A 101 34.12 -0.06 1.88
N LYS A 102 35.33 -0.40 1.39
CA LYS A 102 36.31 -1.31 2.03
C LYS A 102 36.34 -1.14 3.57
N SER A 103 35.68 -2.03 4.30
CA SER A 103 35.46 -1.86 5.74
C SER A 103 36.70 -2.29 6.55
N ILE A 104 37.12 -1.38 7.45
CA ILE A 104 38.17 -1.61 8.44
C ILE A 104 37.64 -2.65 9.44
N ILE A 105 38.49 -3.62 9.80
CA ILE A 105 38.08 -4.82 10.56
C ILE A 105 37.61 -4.43 11.96
N SER A 106 36.30 -4.58 12.21
CA SER A 106 35.66 -4.42 13.53
C SER A 106 35.31 -5.77 14.15
N THR A 107 35.25 -5.82 15.48
CA THR A 107 34.95 -7.02 16.28
C THR A 107 33.54 -7.58 16.01
N SER A 108 32.58 -6.75 15.58
CA SER A 108 31.26 -7.18 15.09
C SER A 108 31.35 -8.05 13.84
N GLY A 109 32.27 -7.72 12.93
CA GLY A 109 32.50 -8.43 11.67
C GLY A 109 33.00 -9.87 11.86
N ALA A 110 33.59 -10.22 13.02
CA ALA A 110 34.01 -11.60 13.31
C ALA A 110 32.81 -12.53 13.52
N LYS A 111 31.76 -12.07 14.23
CA LYS A 111 30.50 -12.81 14.40
C LYS A 111 29.77 -12.98 13.08
N GLN A 112 29.66 -11.89 12.31
CA GLN A 112 29.08 -11.90 10.96
C GLN A 112 29.80 -12.90 10.03
N LYS A 113 31.14 -13.00 10.10
CA LYS A 113 31.93 -13.98 9.32
C LYS A 113 31.67 -15.43 9.74
N PHE A 114 31.44 -15.72 11.02
CA PHE A 114 31.11 -17.08 11.48
C PHE A 114 29.72 -17.50 10.99
N GLU A 115 28.70 -16.64 11.16
CA GLU A 115 27.37 -16.88 10.59
C GLU A 115 27.42 -17.02 9.06
N PHE A 116 28.20 -16.20 8.38
CA PHE A 116 28.38 -16.29 6.93
C PHE A 116 28.94 -17.66 6.50
N LEU A 117 29.84 -18.25 7.28
CA LEU A 117 30.40 -19.59 6.99
C LEU A 117 29.34 -20.69 7.11
N GLU A 118 28.49 -20.66 8.14
CA GLU A 118 27.36 -21.58 8.31
C GLU A 118 26.31 -21.37 7.20
N LYS A 119 25.99 -20.11 6.89
CA LYS A 119 25.06 -19.74 5.81
C LYS A 119 25.57 -20.20 4.45
N LYS A 120 26.90 -20.23 4.26
CA LYS A 120 27.58 -20.69 3.04
C LYS A 120 27.62 -22.22 2.92
N SER A 121 27.82 -22.98 4.00
CA SER A 121 27.73 -24.45 3.95
C SER A 121 26.31 -24.91 3.57
N LYS A 122 25.28 -24.29 4.18
CA LYS A 122 23.87 -24.47 3.79
C LYS A 122 23.62 -24.12 2.31
N SER A 123 24.25 -23.06 1.79
CA SER A 123 24.09 -22.69 0.36
C SER A 123 24.75 -23.69 -0.60
N LEU A 124 25.88 -24.28 -0.23
CA LEU A 124 26.52 -25.34 -1.03
C LEU A 124 25.65 -26.61 -1.07
N MET A 125 25.01 -26.97 0.06
CA MET A 125 24.02 -28.06 0.08
C MET A 125 22.80 -27.74 -0.78
N ALA A 126 22.30 -26.49 -0.74
CA ALA A 126 21.20 -26.03 -1.59
C ALA A 126 21.56 -26.11 -3.09
N VAL A 127 22.73 -25.61 -3.51
CA VAL A 127 23.22 -25.74 -4.90
C VAL A 127 23.33 -27.21 -5.32
N ARG A 128 23.82 -28.09 -4.45
CA ARG A 128 23.86 -29.54 -4.74
C ARG A 128 22.46 -30.13 -4.91
N LYS A 129 21.47 -29.68 -4.13
CA LYS A 129 20.06 -30.10 -4.25
C LYS A 129 19.39 -29.53 -5.52
N ILE A 130 19.74 -28.33 -5.96
CA ILE A 130 19.29 -27.78 -7.26
C ILE A 130 19.86 -28.66 -8.40
N ARG A 131 21.17 -28.93 -8.38
CA ARG A 131 21.85 -29.75 -9.39
C ARG A 131 21.35 -31.20 -9.48
N SER A 132 20.70 -31.73 -8.46
CA SER A 132 20.08 -33.07 -8.53
C SER A 132 18.73 -33.11 -9.25
N TYR A 133 18.07 -31.97 -9.46
CA TYR A 133 16.87 -31.86 -10.30
C TYR A 133 17.18 -31.23 -11.67
N GLU A 134 18.17 -30.34 -11.72
CA GLU A 134 18.58 -29.60 -12.92
C GLU A 134 20.08 -29.78 -13.18
N GLU A 135 20.44 -30.74 -14.02
CA GLU A 135 21.84 -31.03 -14.38
C GLU A 135 22.52 -29.87 -15.11
N SER A 136 21.74 -29.07 -15.87
CA SER A 136 22.20 -27.85 -16.54
C SER A 136 22.53 -26.68 -15.59
N PHE A 137 22.26 -26.78 -14.29
CA PHE A 137 22.43 -25.66 -13.37
C PHE A 137 23.90 -25.40 -12.97
N SER A 138 24.53 -24.49 -13.69
CA SER A 138 25.84 -23.91 -13.37
C SER A 138 25.70 -22.65 -12.52
N THR A 139 26.51 -22.53 -11.47
CA THR A 139 26.52 -21.34 -10.59
C THR A 139 27.15 -20.12 -11.24
N ASP A 140 27.98 -20.36 -12.25
CA ASP A 140 28.87 -19.36 -12.82
C ASP A 140 28.17 -18.71 -14.03
N ASP A 141 27.44 -19.52 -14.81
CA ASP A 141 26.62 -19.08 -15.95
C ASP A 141 25.30 -18.44 -15.49
N PHE A 142 24.73 -18.88 -14.35
CA PHE A 142 23.47 -18.34 -13.83
C PHE A 142 23.52 -16.83 -13.55
N GLY A 143 24.70 -16.25 -13.32
CA GLY A 143 24.86 -14.79 -13.20
C GLY A 143 24.39 -14.06 -14.46
N ALA A 144 24.70 -14.58 -15.65
CA ALA A 144 24.28 -13.99 -16.93
C ALA A 144 22.78 -14.20 -17.17
N GLU A 145 22.26 -15.42 -16.95
CA GLU A 145 20.82 -15.73 -17.08
C GLU A 145 19.98 -14.82 -16.16
N ALA A 146 20.39 -14.64 -14.91
CA ALA A 146 19.75 -13.75 -13.96
C ALA A 146 19.74 -12.28 -14.44
N GLN A 147 20.81 -11.82 -15.10
CA GLN A 147 20.88 -10.48 -15.67
C GLN A 147 19.90 -10.31 -16.84
N GLU A 148 19.79 -11.32 -17.72
CA GLU A 148 18.83 -11.31 -18.84
C GLU A 148 17.38 -11.27 -18.34
N ILE A 149 17.03 -12.13 -17.37
CA ILE A 149 15.71 -12.14 -16.72
C ILE A 149 15.40 -10.77 -16.08
N TYR A 150 16.37 -10.18 -15.38
CA TYR A 150 16.23 -8.85 -14.77
C TYR A 150 15.97 -7.76 -15.81
N ILE A 151 16.73 -7.74 -16.92
CA ILE A 151 16.55 -6.76 -18.00
C ILE A 151 15.20 -6.94 -18.70
N ALA A 152 14.82 -8.18 -19.01
CA ALA A 152 13.52 -8.51 -19.61
C ALA A 152 12.35 -8.06 -18.71
N ALA A 153 12.39 -8.39 -17.42
CA ALA A 153 11.36 -8.01 -16.44
C ALA A 153 11.14 -6.49 -16.38
N HIS A 154 12.22 -5.70 -16.28
CA HIS A 154 12.12 -4.23 -16.22
C HIS A 154 11.69 -3.61 -17.56
N THR A 155 12.09 -4.21 -18.69
CA THR A 155 11.65 -3.79 -20.03
C THR A 155 10.15 -4.01 -20.23
N HIS A 156 9.63 -5.19 -19.88
CA HIS A 156 8.20 -5.49 -19.96
C HIS A 156 7.37 -4.71 -18.94
N MET A 157 7.93 -4.38 -17.77
CA MET A 157 7.33 -3.46 -16.79
C MET A 157 7.17 -2.05 -17.37
N ALA A 158 8.22 -1.50 -17.99
CA ALA A 158 8.19 -0.19 -18.64
C ALA A 158 7.18 -0.14 -19.81
N ALA A 159 7.14 -1.20 -20.62
CA ALA A 159 6.17 -1.36 -21.71
C ALA A 159 4.74 -1.71 -21.25
N LYS A 160 4.54 -2.01 -19.95
CA LYS A 160 3.28 -2.44 -19.33
C LYS A 160 2.65 -3.70 -19.96
N GLU A 161 3.47 -4.61 -20.48
CA GLU A 161 3.03 -5.85 -21.13
C GLU A 161 2.60 -6.91 -20.09
N LYS A 162 1.34 -6.80 -19.64
CA LYS A 162 0.72 -7.58 -18.55
C LYS A 162 0.94 -9.11 -18.61
N TYR A 163 1.05 -9.69 -19.80
CA TYR A 163 1.17 -11.14 -19.98
C TYR A 163 2.63 -11.60 -19.92
N LYS A 164 3.51 -11.06 -20.78
CA LYS A 164 4.93 -11.44 -20.87
C LYS A 164 5.69 -11.27 -19.56
N ILE A 165 5.44 -10.19 -18.81
CA ILE A 165 6.11 -9.93 -17.52
C ILE A 165 5.93 -11.09 -16.50
N ARG A 166 4.82 -11.83 -16.58
CA ARG A 166 4.51 -12.96 -15.66
C ARG A 166 5.38 -14.20 -15.90
N GLU A 167 6.05 -14.27 -17.05
CA GLU A 167 7.00 -15.33 -17.35
C GLU A 167 8.34 -15.11 -16.64
N PHE A 168 8.71 -13.84 -16.41
CA PHE A 168 9.97 -13.42 -15.78
C PHE A 168 9.83 -13.08 -14.29
N VAL A 169 8.61 -12.85 -13.80
CA VAL A 169 8.34 -12.32 -12.44
C VAL A 169 7.36 -13.25 -11.72
N SER A 170 7.61 -13.51 -10.43
CA SER A 170 6.75 -14.34 -9.59
C SER A 170 5.41 -13.66 -9.29
N GLU A 171 4.42 -14.46 -8.89
CA GLU A 171 3.09 -13.99 -8.48
C GLU A 171 3.15 -13.12 -7.21
N ARG A 172 4.19 -13.34 -6.37
CA ARG A 172 4.51 -12.54 -5.18
C ARG A 172 5.13 -11.19 -5.52
N CYS A 173 6.00 -11.12 -6.53
CA CYS A 173 6.73 -9.91 -6.92
C CYS A 173 5.93 -9.00 -7.87
N TYR A 174 5.14 -9.59 -8.77
CA TYR A 174 4.31 -8.89 -9.75
C TYR A 174 3.47 -7.75 -9.14
N PRO A 175 2.72 -7.90 -8.02
CA PRO A 175 1.95 -6.82 -7.44
C PRO A 175 2.83 -5.67 -6.91
N GLU A 176 4.01 -5.96 -6.36
CA GLU A 176 4.93 -4.92 -5.88
C GLU A 176 5.57 -4.14 -7.03
N MET A 177 6.05 -4.84 -8.06
CA MET A 177 6.61 -4.20 -9.27
C MET A 177 5.57 -3.34 -10.00
N MET A 178 4.32 -3.80 -10.10
CA MET A 178 3.26 -3.10 -10.83
C MET A 178 2.52 -2.05 -9.97
N HIS A 179 2.77 -1.99 -8.66
CA HIS A 179 2.19 -0.99 -7.77
C HIS A 179 2.61 0.42 -8.23
N ASN A 180 1.65 1.35 -8.28
CA ASN A 180 1.86 2.73 -8.77
C ASN A 180 2.35 2.90 -10.23
N VAL A 181 2.56 1.83 -11.01
CA VAL A 181 3.02 1.90 -12.42
C VAL A 181 1.91 2.32 -13.39
N LYS A 182 0.65 2.00 -13.08
CA LYS A 182 -0.50 2.15 -14.01
C LYS A 182 -0.57 3.55 -14.65
N ASP A 183 -0.58 4.60 -13.82
CA ASP A 183 -0.80 5.98 -14.24
C ASP A 183 0.50 6.79 -14.45
N LYS A 184 1.65 6.11 -14.60
CA LYS A 184 2.97 6.72 -14.81
C LYS A 184 3.64 6.17 -16.07
N THR A 185 4.49 6.94 -16.73
CA THR A 185 5.35 6.44 -17.81
C THR A 185 6.75 6.27 -17.27
N ILE A 186 7.36 5.10 -17.48
CA ILE A 186 8.67 4.75 -16.93
C ILE A 186 9.63 4.55 -18.11
N HIS A 187 10.66 5.37 -18.18
CA HIS A 187 11.81 5.14 -19.04
C HIS A 187 12.93 4.59 -18.17
N TRP A 188 13.13 3.27 -18.26
CA TRP A 188 14.24 2.57 -17.64
C TRP A 188 15.14 2.00 -18.74
N ARG A 189 16.45 2.11 -18.56
CA ARG A 189 17.44 1.47 -19.44
C ARG A 189 18.59 0.90 -18.60
N PHE A 190 18.95 -0.33 -18.90
CA PHE A 190 20.22 -0.92 -18.52
C PHE A 190 21.33 -0.36 -19.42
N LEU A 191 22.48 0.00 -18.83
CA LEU A 191 23.65 0.44 -19.60
C LEU A 191 24.73 -0.64 -19.62
N GLN A 192 25.32 -0.92 -18.46
CA GLN A 192 26.42 -1.87 -18.29
C GLN A 192 26.46 -2.41 -16.86
N SER A 193 27.07 -3.58 -16.69
CA SER A 193 27.45 -4.08 -15.36
C SER A 193 28.84 -3.56 -15.02
N LEU A 194 29.00 -2.93 -13.84
CA LEU A 194 30.30 -2.45 -13.36
C LEU A 194 31.14 -3.59 -12.80
N GLU A 195 30.48 -4.49 -12.06
CA GLU A 195 31.02 -5.79 -11.68
C GLU A 195 30.13 -6.87 -12.30
N PRO A 196 30.67 -8.06 -12.65
CA PRO A 196 29.84 -9.16 -13.11
C PRO A 196 28.84 -9.58 -12.02
N PRO A 197 27.62 -10.00 -12.37
CA PRO A 197 26.64 -10.50 -11.41
C PRO A 197 27.18 -11.73 -10.68
N ARG A 198 27.04 -11.78 -9.36
CA ARG A 198 27.57 -12.88 -8.53
C ARG A 198 26.46 -13.53 -7.71
N VAL A 199 26.36 -14.86 -7.80
CA VAL A 199 25.54 -15.65 -6.88
C VAL A 199 26.16 -15.57 -5.48
N VAL A 200 25.39 -15.09 -4.50
CA VAL A 200 25.86 -14.92 -3.11
C VAL A 200 25.25 -15.95 -2.18
N HIS A 201 23.98 -16.29 -2.39
CA HIS A 201 23.24 -17.17 -1.51
C HIS A 201 22.32 -18.08 -2.31
N ALA A 202 22.10 -19.29 -1.80
CA ALA A 202 21.13 -20.23 -2.33
C ALA A 202 20.43 -20.96 -1.17
N ARG A 203 19.13 -21.18 -1.33
CA ARG A 203 18.29 -21.95 -0.41
C ARG A 203 17.32 -22.83 -1.19
N VAL A 204 17.02 -24.00 -0.65
CA VAL A 204 15.98 -24.89 -1.16
C VAL A 204 15.11 -25.30 0.03
N THR A 205 13.80 -25.18 -0.11
CA THR A 205 12.83 -25.51 0.94
C THR A 205 11.69 -26.36 0.37
N GLU A 206 10.98 -27.03 1.28
CA GLU A 206 9.82 -27.88 0.99
C GLU A 206 8.56 -27.13 1.45
N VAL A 207 7.54 -27.03 0.58
CA VAL A 207 6.34 -26.21 0.81
C VAL A 207 5.10 -27.08 0.71
N ILE A 208 4.36 -27.19 1.83
CA ILE A 208 3.19 -28.08 2.05
C ILE A 208 3.56 -29.56 2.03
N THR A 209 4.14 -30.07 0.95
CA THR A 209 4.61 -31.45 0.81
C THR A 209 6.12 -31.49 0.57
N LYS A 210 6.77 -32.61 0.90
CA LYS A 210 8.21 -32.81 0.68
C LYS A 210 8.58 -32.87 -0.81
N GLU A 211 7.60 -33.18 -1.65
CA GLU A 211 7.71 -33.25 -3.10
C GLU A 211 7.75 -31.86 -3.74
N ASN A 212 7.04 -30.88 -3.19
CA ASN A 212 7.00 -29.50 -3.70
C ASN A 212 8.19 -28.69 -3.17
N GLN A 213 9.26 -28.61 -3.97
CA GLN A 213 10.52 -27.98 -3.58
C GLN A 213 10.76 -26.70 -4.38
N PHE A 214 11.06 -25.62 -3.64
CA PHE A 214 11.33 -24.31 -4.20
C PHE A 214 12.79 -23.95 -3.95
N ALA A 215 13.49 -23.57 -5.01
CA ALA A 215 14.83 -23.04 -4.94
C ALA A 215 14.78 -21.51 -5.03
N GLN A 216 15.47 -20.84 -4.10
CA GLN A 216 15.72 -19.41 -4.14
C GLN A 216 17.22 -19.15 -4.24
N VAL A 217 17.62 -18.27 -5.16
CA VAL A 217 19.01 -17.89 -5.41
C VAL A 217 19.12 -16.38 -5.38
N THR A 218 20.03 -15.84 -4.56
CA THR A 218 20.27 -14.40 -4.48
C THR A 218 21.51 -14.01 -5.28
N VAL A 219 21.35 -13.01 -6.14
CA VAL A 219 22.38 -12.50 -7.03
C VAL A 219 22.66 -11.04 -6.67
N ARG A 220 23.94 -10.72 -6.43
CA ARG A 220 24.43 -9.36 -6.23
C ARG A 220 24.70 -8.74 -7.60
N PHE A 221 23.95 -7.70 -7.91
CA PHE A 221 24.13 -6.85 -9.07
C PHE A 221 24.84 -5.56 -8.65
N HIS A 222 25.87 -5.16 -9.41
CA HIS A 222 26.42 -3.81 -9.36
C HIS A 222 26.47 -3.24 -10.77
N THR A 223 25.49 -2.40 -11.09
CA THR A 223 25.11 -2.07 -12.46
C THR A 223 24.91 -0.56 -12.63
N GLN A 224 25.13 -0.06 -13.84
CA GLN A 224 24.76 1.30 -14.22
C GLN A 224 23.41 1.31 -14.91
N GLN A 225 22.50 2.14 -14.40
CA GLN A 225 21.11 2.22 -14.84
C GLN A 225 20.69 3.68 -15.07
N MET A 226 19.73 3.87 -15.96
CA MET A 226 19.00 5.13 -16.12
C MET A 226 17.53 4.91 -15.77
N LEU A 227 16.96 5.87 -15.06
CA LEU A 227 15.55 5.84 -14.64
C LEU A 227 14.98 7.26 -14.69
N ALA A 228 13.95 7.44 -15.50
CA ALA A 228 13.09 8.61 -15.50
C ALA A 228 11.63 8.16 -15.37
N ILE A 229 10.93 8.69 -14.37
CA ILE A 229 9.52 8.42 -14.11
C ILE A 229 8.73 9.69 -14.40
N TYR A 230 7.74 9.59 -15.27
CA TYR A 230 6.84 10.67 -15.65
C TYR A 230 5.43 10.44 -15.09
N ASP A 231 4.79 11.52 -14.70
CA ASP A 231 3.38 11.57 -14.32
C ASP A 231 2.45 11.26 -15.51
N ARG A 232 1.16 11.04 -15.24
CA ARG A 232 0.11 10.88 -16.27
C ARG A 232 0.09 12.03 -17.29
N PHE A 233 0.52 13.22 -16.87
CA PHE A 233 0.60 14.43 -17.70
C PHE A 233 1.97 14.64 -18.36
N GLY A 234 2.86 13.63 -18.37
CA GLY A 234 4.19 13.72 -19.01
C GLY A 234 5.21 14.59 -18.26
N ARG A 235 4.92 14.99 -17.02
CA ARG A 235 5.84 15.77 -16.17
C ARG A 235 6.82 14.85 -15.47
N LEU A 236 8.11 15.19 -15.42
CA LEU A 236 9.12 14.41 -14.70
C LEU A 236 8.82 14.40 -13.19
N MET A 237 8.60 13.22 -12.63
CA MET A 237 8.31 12.99 -11.20
C MET A 237 9.54 12.58 -10.41
N HIS A 238 10.43 11.78 -11.01
CA HIS A 238 11.64 11.29 -10.34
C HIS A 238 12.69 10.85 -11.37
N GLY A 239 13.97 11.01 -11.01
CA GLY A 239 15.10 10.58 -11.82
C GLY A 239 15.43 11.53 -12.97
N SER A 240 16.13 11.02 -13.98
CA SER A 240 16.57 11.75 -15.18
C SER A 240 16.90 10.73 -16.27
N GLU A 241 16.60 11.05 -17.53
CA GLU A 241 16.93 10.19 -18.67
C GLU A 241 18.41 10.27 -19.05
N ILE A 242 19.11 11.34 -18.63
CA ILE A 242 20.51 11.62 -19.01
C ILE A 242 21.48 11.13 -17.92
N LEU A 243 21.11 11.25 -16.65
CA LEU A 243 22.01 10.94 -15.53
C LEU A 243 21.99 9.44 -15.21
N THR A 244 23.09 8.78 -15.56
CA THR A 244 23.40 7.40 -15.18
C THR A 244 23.64 7.29 -13.68
N LYS A 245 23.18 6.21 -13.05
CA LYS A 245 23.42 5.96 -11.62
C LYS A 245 23.97 4.56 -11.40
N ASP A 246 24.93 4.47 -10.50
CA ASP A 246 25.44 3.20 -10.00
C ASP A 246 24.43 2.64 -8.99
N VAL A 247 24.02 1.40 -9.21
CA VAL A 247 22.98 0.70 -8.45
C VAL A 247 23.57 -0.62 -7.95
N LEU A 248 23.53 -0.82 -6.63
CA LEU A 248 23.92 -2.06 -5.96
C LEU A 248 22.67 -2.70 -5.37
N GLU A 249 22.32 -3.90 -5.83
CA GLU A 249 21.09 -4.60 -5.45
C GLU A 249 21.36 -6.10 -5.23
N TYR A 250 20.62 -6.70 -4.30
CA TYR A 250 20.61 -8.16 -4.10
C TYR A 250 19.22 -8.66 -4.49
N VAL A 251 19.13 -9.25 -5.69
CA VAL A 251 17.86 -9.72 -6.27
C VAL A 251 17.71 -11.20 -5.99
N VAL A 252 16.52 -11.61 -5.57
CA VAL A 252 16.18 -13.00 -5.30
C VAL A 252 15.40 -13.54 -6.49
N PHE A 253 15.91 -14.62 -7.07
CA PHE A 253 15.23 -15.42 -8.08
C PHE A 253 14.68 -16.68 -7.43
N GLU A 254 13.51 -17.13 -7.89
CA GLU A 254 12.88 -18.37 -7.42
C GLU A 254 12.50 -19.27 -8.61
N LYS A 255 12.66 -20.58 -8.41
CA LYS A 255 12.21 -21.63 -9.31
C LYS A 255 11.54 -22.74 -8.51
N HIS A 256 10.37 -23.19 -8.98
CA HIS A 256 9.75 -24.42 -8.48
C HIS A 256 10.48 -25.60 -9.14
N ILE A 257 11.48 -26.16 -8.45
CA ILE A 257 12.42 -27.15 -9.03
C ILE A 257 11.79 -28.53 -9.22
N SER A 258 10.71 -28.84 -8.50
CA SER A 258 9.94 -30.08 -8.68
C SER A 258 9.04 -30.09 -9.91
N ASN A 259 8.88 -28.95 -10.59
CA ASN A 259 8.10 -28.85 -11.82
C ASN A 259 9.04 -28.83 -13.03
N GLU A 260 8.84 -29.76 -13.95
CA GLU A 260 9.58 -29.86 -15.22
C GLU A 260 9.55 -28.55 -16.02
N TYR A 261 8.43 -27.82 -15.97
CA TYR A 261 8.25 -26.53 -16.65
C TYR A 261 8.65 -25.32 -15.80
N GLY A 262 9.34 -25.55 -14.67
CA GLY A 262 9.84 -24.50 -13.79
C GLY A 262 10.87 -23.61 -14.49
N LYS A 263 10.59 -22.31 -14.58
CA LYS A 263 11.56 -21.28 -15.00
C LYS A 263 12.06 -20.49 -13.80
N TRP A 264 13.26 -19.94 -13.90
CA TRP A 264 13.76 -18.95 -12.95
C TRP A 264 12.99 -17.64 -13.13
N ARG A 265 12.45 -17.10 -12.03
CA ARG A 265 11.65 -15.87 -12.03
C ARG A 265 12.09 -14.94 -10.90
N LEU A 266 12.04 -13.64 -11.14
CA LEU A 266 12.32 -12.61 -10.13
C LEU A 266 11.26 -12.70 -9.02
N HIS A 267 11.69 -12.91 -7.78
CA HIS A 267 10.82 -13.16 -6.63
C HIS A 267 10.76 -12.01 -5.63
N ASP A 268 11.91 -11.40 -5.29
CA ASP A 268 12.00 -10.31 -4.31
C ASP A 268 13.33 -9.56 -4.44
N LYS A 269 13.51 -8.44 -3.73
CA LYS A 269 14.73 -7.62 -3.70
C LYS A 269 15.11 -7.29 -2.27
N ILE A 270 16.26 -7.79 -1.82
CA ILE A 270 16.80 -7.49 -0.49
C ILE A 270 17.42 -6.09 -0.52
N ILE A 271 16.91 -5.21 0.34
CA ILE A 271 17.43 -3.86 0.58
C ILE A 271 18.16 -3.89 1.93
N PRO A 272 19.49 -3.72 1.99
CA PRO A 272 20.20 -3.67 3.26
C PRO A 272 20.00 -2.33 3.96
N ASP A 273 19.88 -2.35 5.29
CA ASP A 273 19.61 -1.16 6.13
C ASP A 273 20.71 -0.08 6.02
N TRP A 274 21.95 -0.48 5.71
CA TRP A 274 23.09 0.42 5.55
C TRP A 274 23.16 1.10 4.16
N LEU A 275 22.26 0.77 3.22
CA LEU A 275 22.22 1.41 1.90
C LEU A 275 21.86 2.91 2.07
N PRO A 276 22.55 3.84 1.36
CA PRO A 276 22.17 5.25 1.40
C PRO A 276 20.72 5.44 0.93
N ALA A 277 20.01 6.37 1.57
CA ALA A 277 18.64 6.69 1.22
C ALA A 277 18.50 7.03 -0.27
N LYS A 278 17.40 6.57 -0.88
CA LYS A 278 17.06 6.87 -2.27
C LYS A 278 16.97 8.39 -2.46
N GLN A 279 17.35 8.87 -3.65
CA GLN A 279 17.27 10.31 -3.94
C GLN A 279 15.84 10.83 -3.71
N PRO A 280 15.66 12.01 -3.10
CA PRO A 280 14.35 12.58 -2.90
C PRO A 280 13.67 12.89 -4.24
N ALA A 281 12.35 12.92 -4.25
CA ALA A 281 11.62 13.50 -5.37
C ALA A 281 11.74 15.04 -5.31
N PRO A 282 11.70 15.75 -6.47
CA PRO A 282 11.70 17.21 -6.50
C PRO A 282 10.41 17.84 -5.95
N ILE A 283 9.38 17.03 -5.63
CA ILE A 283 8.12 17.50 -5.05
C ILE A 283 8.20 17.56 -3.52
N THR A 284 7.72 18.66 -2.95
CA THR A 284 7.51 18.81 -1.51
C THR A 284 6.14 18.28 -1.09
N TYR A 285 6.05 17.59 0.05
CA TYR A 285 4.79 17.16 0.65
C TYR A 285 4.60 17.80 2.02
N ARG A 286 3.34 18.05 2.40
CA ARG A 286 2.96 18.46 3.75
C ARG A 286 2.40 17.25 4.48
N ILE A 287 2.99 16.90 5.63
CA ILE A 287 2.35 16.00 6.59
C ILE A 287 1.28 16.81 7.33
N ALA A 288 0.13 16.21 7.58
CA ALA A 288 -0.87 16.77 8.49
C ALA A 288 -0.65 16.11 9.85
N ASP A 289 -0.26 16.90 10.85
CA ASP A 289 0.18 16.39 12.15
C ASP A 289 -0.99 15.96 13.06
N GLU A 290 -2.22 16.35 12.70
CA GLU A 290 -3.45 15.95 13.38
C GLU A 290 -4.46 15.37 12.37
N PRO A 291 -5.19 14.29 12.71
CA PRO A 291 -6.35 13.88 11.95
C PRO A 291 -7.40 14.99 12.10
N ILE A 292 -7.76 15.64 10.99
CA ILE A 292 -8.93 16.51 10.96
C ILE A 292 -10.13 15.63 11.26
N GLU A 293 -10.65 15.71 12.48
CA GLU A 293 -11.97 15.16 12.79
C GLU A 293 -12.95 15.87 11.86
N GLU A 294 -13.45 15.13 10.86
CA GLU A 294 -14.57 15.55 10.01
C GLU A 294 -15.83 15.60 10.89
N THR A 295 -15.92 16.61 11.76
CA THR A 295 -17.15 17.02 12.41
C THR A 295 -18.19 17.14 11.31
N PRO A 296 -19.27 16.34 11.33
CA PRO A 296 -20.24 16.34 10.26
C PRO A 296 -20.86 17.73 10.24
N LYS A 297 -20.58 18.49 9.18
CA LYS A 297 -21.18 19.81 8.96
C LYS A 297 -22.68 19.62 8.81
N GLU A 298 -23.40 19.74 9.92
CA GLU A 298 -24.84 19.85 9.92
C GLU A 298 -25.21 21.03 9.02
N LEU A 299 -25.97 20.72 7.95
CA LEU A 299 -26.48 21.73 7.04
C LEU A 299 -27.51 22.55 7.80
N SER A 300 -27.09 23.72 8.30
CA SER A 300 -27.92 24.65 9.07
C SER A 300 -29.03 25.25 8.21
N ALA A 301 -30.13 24.51 8.11
CA ALA A 301 -31.33 24.92 7.40
C ALA A 301 -32.17 25.87 8.26
N GLY A 302 -31.95 27.18 8.10
CA GLY A 302 -32.96 28.24 8.20
C GLY A 302 -33.58 28.52 9.58
N GLU A 303 -33.36 29.73 10.09
CA GLU A 303 -34.11 30.29 11.21
C GLU A 303 -35.61 30.40 10.91
N GLN A 304 -36.47 30.14 11.92
CA GLN A 304 -37.37 31.15 12.53
C GLN A 304 -38.51 30.51 13.34
N THR A 305 -38.53 30.77 14.65
CA THR A 305 -39.77 31.16 15.38
C THR A 305 -39.40 31.95 16.63
N LYS A 306 -39.92 33.17 16.77
CA LYS A 306 -39.79 34.01 17.97
C LYS A 306 -40.81 33.61 19.04
N GLN A 307 -40.37 33.48 20.30
CA GLN A 307 -41.10 33.91 21.51
C GLN A 307 -40.01 34.37 22.51
N LEU A 308 -39.77 35.67 22.68
CA LEU A 308 -40.40 36.66 23.59
C LEU A 308 -39.88 36.59 25.05
N GLU A 309 -39.79 37.76 25.68
CA GLU A 309 -38.82 38.13 26.72
C GLU A 309 -39.25 37.94 28.19
N SER A 310 -38.26 37.78 29.08
CA SER A 310 -38.08 38.50 30.37
C SER A 310 -36.68 38.14 30.92
N GLY A 311 -35.71 39.02 31.14
CA GLY A 311 -35.68 40.03 32.21
C GLY A 311 -35.52 39.34 33.58
N SER A 312 -34.48 39.51 34.40
CA SER A 312 -33.22 40.29 34.29
C SER A 312 -32.05 39.44 34.87
N ASP A 313 -30.82 39.88 35.17
CA ASP A 313 -30.21 41.22 35.32
C ASP A 313 -28.66 41.20 35.11
N GLN A 314 -27.97 42.32 35.34
CA GLN A 314 -26.50 42.44 35.36
C GLN A 314 -25.96 42.71 36.77
N HIS A 315 -24.81 42.14 37.13
CA HIS A 315 -23.86 42.84 38.00
C HIS A 315 -22.40 42.42 37.77
N LEU A 316 -21.52 43.42 37.63
CA LEU A 316 -20.07 43.26 37.59
C LEU A 316 -19.52 42.81 38.96
N THR A 317 -18.41 42.06 38.95
CA THR A 317 -17.23 42.41 39.76
C THR A 317 -15.93 41.93 39.10
N THR A 318 -14.94 42.83 39.06
CA THR A 318 -13.55 42.59 38.66
C THR A 318 -12.71 42.04 39.82
N ALA A 319 -11.80 41.11 39.56
CA ALA A 319 -10.58 40.95 40.36
C ALA A 319 -9.44 40.31 39.54
N THR A 320 -8.33 41.03 39.41
CA THR A 320 -7.04 40.55 38.89
C THR A 320 -6.23 39.81 39.95
N VAL A 321 -5.56 38.71 39.58
CA VAL A 321 -4.21 38.40 40.12
C VAL A 321 -3.36 37.69 39.06
N ALA A 322 -2.03 37.77 39.22
CA ALA A 322 -1.06 37.49 38.17
C ALA A 322 -0.37 36.11 38.32
N ALA A 323 0.26 35.69 37.20
CA ALA A 323 1.49 34.90 37.08
C ALA A 323 1.79 33.75 38.06
N THR A 324 2.07 32.56 37.51
CA THR A 324 3.37 31.88 37.67
C THR A 324 3.56 30.82 36.58
N SER A 325 4.80 30.68 36.11
CA SER A 325 5.26 29.77 35.05
C SER A 325 5.95 28.51 35.60
N GLN A 326 5.71 27.35 34.97
CA GLN A 326 6.57 26.13 34.94
C GLN A 326 5.95 25.18 33.88
N GLN A 327 6.58 24.84 32.75
CA GLN A 327 7.67 23.85 32.59
C GLN A 327 7.33 22.54 33.31
N VAL A 328 6.75 21.55 32.61
CA VAL A 328 7.44 20.52 31.80
C VAL A 328 8.39 19.68 32.64
N GLU A 329 7.95 18.47 33.02
CA GLU A 329 8.86 17.34 33.24
C GLU A 329 8.15 16.01 32.95
N THR A 330 8.78 15.19 32.10
CA THR A 330 8.29 13.87 31.70
C THR A 330 8.85 12.78 32.61
N THR A 331 8.01 11.93 33.20
CA THR A 331 8.48 10.72 33.90
C THR A 331 7.80 9.45 33.42
N THR A 332 8.60 8.62 32.74
CA THR A 332 8.29 7.23 32.40
C THR A 332 8.13 6.36 33.65
N LYS A 333 7.24 5.36 33.62
CA LYS A 333 7.23 4.26 34.60
C LYS A 333 7.48 2.91 33.92
N PRO A 334 8.28 2.00 34.52
CA PRO A 334 8.77 0.79 33.87
C PRO A 334 7.91 -0.45 34.14
N THR A 335 8.17 -1.47 33.33
CA THR A 335 7.74 -2.87 33.46
C THR A 335 8.09 -3.48 34.82
N VAL A 336 7.19 -4.30 35.36
CA VAL A 336 7.51 -5.35 36.35
C VAL A 336 6.95 -6.66 35.84
N ALA A 337 7.78 -7.71 35.85
CA ALA A 337 7.39 -9.08 35.56
C ALA A 337 7.22 -9.87 36.86
N LEU A 338 6.27 -10.81 36.85
CA LEU A 338 6.18 -11.99 37.70
C LEU A 338 5.50 -13.10 36.89
#